data_AF-A0A958K547-F1
#
_entry.id   AF-A0A958K547-F1
#
_cell.length_a   1.000
_cell.length_b   1.000
_cell.length_c   1.000
_cell.angle_alpha   90.00
_cell.angle_beta   90.00
_cell.angle_gamma   90.00
#
_symmetry.space_group_name_H-M   'P 1'
#
loop_
_entity.id
_entity.type
_entity.pdbx_description
1 polymer ?
#
loop_
_entity_poly.entity_id
_entity_poly.type
_entity_poly.pdbx_seq_one_letter_code
_entity_poly.pdbx_strand_id
1 'polypeptide(L)'
;MVARKFLLLLILCFPFSAQADGLEDTEILQEALGKYPTELKLWNSPTLEKRLRALLGEKFPKFITNMTVNTPLEQGEDFVWSSGNKPHDGGYNSAMFVMDTAKNKIEVYLLIDQHLSHYGESSDRVVLNGDAQNVLANLEASAKGG
;
A
#
# COMPACT_ATOMS: atom_id res chain seq x y z
N MET A 1 53.38 -24.58 5.86
CA MET A 1 52.30 -25.52 5.41
C MET A 1 51.73 -26.13 6.68
N VAL A 2 50.53 -25.77 7.14
CA VAL A 2 49.22 -26.19 6.61
C VAL A 2 48.19 -25.09 6.86
N ALA A 3 47.44 -24.74 5.82
CA ALA A 3 46.35 -23.76 5.86
C ALA A 3 45.17 -24.31 6.69
N ARG A 4 44.78 -23.58 7.74
CA ARG A 4 43.58 -23.87 8.52
C ARG A 4 42.39 -23.24 7.78
N LYS A 5 41.57 -24.11 7.17
CA LYS A 5 40.31 -23.79 6.47
C LYS A 5 39.48 -22.80 7.30
N PHE A 6 39.33 -21.59 6.78
CA PHE A 6 38.29 -20.65 7.19
C PHE A 6 36.99 -21.14 6.55
N LEU A 7 36.11 -21.74 7.36
CA LEU A 7 34.73 -22.00 6.96
C LEU A 7 33.97 -20.66 7.11
N LEU A 8 33.97 -19.86 6.05
CA LEU A 8 33.04 -18.74 5.92
C LEU A 8 31.64 -19.34 5.76
N LEU A 9 30.86 -19.32 6.84
CA LEU A 9 29.43 -19.53 6.78
C LEU A 9 28.82 -18.27 6.15
N LEU A 10 28.65 -18.30 4.83
CA LEU A 10 27.97 -17.26 4.08
C LEU A 10 26.46 -17.38 4.41
N ILE A 11 26.03 -16.75 5.50
CA ILE A 11 24.61 -16.56 5.78
C ILE A 11 24.10 -15.63 4.68
N LEU A 12 23.44 -16.20 3.68
CA LEU A 12 22.57 -15.47 2.78
C LEU A 12 21.59 -14.70 3.67
N CYS A 13 21.80 -13.39 3.78
CA CYS A 13 20.90 -12.48 4.45
C CYS A 13 19.65 -12.34 3.58
N PHE A 14 18.84 -13.40 3.54
CA PHE A 14 17.44 -13.26 3.15
C PHE A 14 16.81 -12.33 4.20
N PRO A 15 16.09 -11.27 3.80
CA PRO A 15 15.37 -10.44 4.73
C PRO A 15 14.22 -11.23 5.38
N PHE A 16 14.55 -12.06 6.39
CA PHE A 16 13.60 -12.80 7.22
C PHE A 16 12.56 -11.85 7.84
N SER A 17 12.99 -10.61 8.16
CA SER A 17 12.11 -9.55 8.63
C SER A 17 11.06 -9.12 7.61
N ALA A 18 11.34 -9.11 6.30
CA ALA A 18 10.35 -8.70 5.30
C ALA A 18 9.25 -9.76 5.09
N GLN A 19 9.60 -11.04 5.25
CA GLN A 19 8.64 -12.14 5.18
C GLN A 19 7.70 -12.13 6.40
N ALA A 20 8.22 -11.84 7.59
CA ALA A 20 7.42 -11.73 8.82
C ALA A 20 6.52 -10.49 8.82
N ASP A 21 7.06 -9.31 8.46
CA ASP A 21 6.30 -8.05 8.41
C ASP A 21 5.06 -8.17 7.53
N GLY A 22 5.15 -8.87 6.38
CA GLY A 22 4.00 -8.96 5.49
C GLY A 22 3.01 -10.09 5.80
N LEU A 23 3.39 -11.10 6.60
CA LEU A 23 2.40 -12.01 7.21
C LEU A 23 1.55 -11.26 8.23
N GLU A 24 2.18 -10.42 9.06
CA GLU A 24 1.49 -9.55 10.01
C GLU A 24 0.56 -8.56 9.29
N ASP A 25 1.04 -7.91 8.21
CA ASP A 25 0.19 -7.02 7.41
C ASP A 25 -1.04 -7.74 6.84
N THR A 26 -0.86 -8.96 6.34
CA THR A 26 -1.97 -9.74 5.79
C THR A 26 -3.00 -10.07 6.85
N GLU A 27 -2.57 -10.47 8.06
CA GLU A 27 -3.46 -10.74 9.19
C GLU A 27 -4.24 -9.48 9.61
N ILE A 28 -3.54 -8.36 9.80
CA ILE A 28 -4.14 -7.06 10.15
C ILE A 28 -5.18 -6.64 9.09
N LEU A 29 -4.87 -6.80 7.81
CA LEU A 29 -5.78 -6.43 6.72
C LEU A 29 -7.00 -7.36 6.64
N GLN A 30 -6.83 -8.66 6.87
CA GLN A 30 -7.95 -9.61 6.94
C GLN A 30 -8.90 -9.28 8.10
N GLU A 31 -8.36 -8.93 9.27
CA GLU A 31 -9.17 -8.50 10.41
C GLU A 31 -9.88 -7.14 10.19
N ALA A 32 -9.32 -6.31 9.31
CA ALA A 32 -9.83 -4.99 8.97
C ALA A 32 -10.88 -4.98 7.85
N LEU A 33 -11.12 -6.11 7.17
CA LEU A 33 -12.11 -6.21 6.09
C LEU A 33 -13.50 -5.75 6.55
N GLY A 34 -14.13 -4.92 5.71
CA GLY A 34 -15.45 -4.32 5.94
C GLY A 34 -15.46 -3.17 6.95
N LYS A 35 -14.31 -2.78 7.51
CA LYS A 35 -14.18 -1.67 8.48
C LYS A 35 -13.49 -0.49 7.85
N TYR A 36 -13.64 0.71 8.42
CA TYR A 36 -12.98 1.92 7.93
C TYR A 36 -11.53 2.00 8.44
N PRO A 37 -10.52 2.05 7.55
CA PRO A 37 -9.11 2.21 7.93
C PRO A 37 -8.80 3.33 8.93
N THR A 38 -9.48 4.46 8.85
CA THR A 38 -9.32 5.62 9.74
C THR A 38 -9.76 5.32 11.17
N GLU A 39 -10.89 4.62 11.36
CA GLU A 39 -11.39 4.20 12.67
C GLU A 39 -10.43 3.21 13.35
N LEU A 40 -9.79 2.36 12.55
CA LEU A 40 -8.82 1.38 13.02
C LEU A 40 -7.41 1.95 13.19
N LYS A 41 -7.15 3.18 12.73
CA LYS A 41 -5.79 3.72 12.58
C LYS A 41 -4.88 2.77 11.78
N LEU A 42 -5.44 2.10 10.77
CA LEU A 42 -4.79 1.03 10.02
C LEU A 42 -3.45 1.47 9.42
N TRP A 43 -3.39 2.69 8.88
CA TRP A 43 -2.18 3.24 8.26
C TRP A 43 -1.07 3.56 9.26
N ASN A 44 -1.36 3.49 10.56
CA ASN A 44 -0.42 3.66 11.67
C ASN A 44 -0.07 2.34 12.37
N SER A 45 -0.48 1.19 11.82
CA SER A 45 0.04 -0.09 12.31
C SER A 45 1.55 -0.15 12.06
N PRO A 46 2.36 -0.72 12.98
CA PRO A 46 3.82 -0.62 12.90
C PRO A 46 4.42 -1.11 11.57
N THR A 47 3.92 -2.23 11.05
CA THR A 47 4.40 -2.86 9.82
C THR A 47 3.93 -2.12 8.56
N LEU A 48 2.63 -1.80 8.45
CA LEU A 48 2.11 -1.03 7.31
C LEU A 48 2.68 0.38 7.28
N GLU A 49 2.76 1.08 8.42
CA GLU A 49 3.31 2.43 8.49
C GLU A 49 4.76 2.43 8.00
N LYS A 50 5.58 1.46 8.43
CA LYS A 50 6.97 1.31 8.00
C LYS A 50 7.07 1.12 6.48
N ARG A 51 6.27 0.21 5.90
CA ARG A 51 6.26 -0.06 4.45
C ARG A 51 5.77 1.13 3.65
N LEU A 52 4.66 1.75 4.07
CA LEU A 52 4.09 2.92 3.41
C LEU A 52 5.04 4.13 3.48
N ARG A 53 5.75 4.33 4.59
CA ARG A 53 6.79 5.36 4.70
C ARG A 53 7.98 5.07 3.79
N ALA A 54 8.42 3.81 3.69
CA ALA A 54 9.48 3.43 2.77
C ALA A 54 9.07 3.64 1.31
N LEU A 55 7.83 3.33 0.97
CA LEU A 55 7.27 3.45 -0.38
C LEU A 55 7.03 4.89 -0.80
N LEU A 56 6.47 5.72 0.09
CA LEU A 56 5.99 7.06 -0.25
C LEU A 56 6.97 8.18 0.16
N GLY A 57 7.90 7.90 1.06
CA GLY A 57 8.84 8.89 1.61
C GLY A 57 8.11 10.12 2.15
N GLU A 58 8.50 11.29 1.67
CA GLU A 58 7.91 12.59 2.05
C GLU A 58 6.41 12.72 1.69
N LYS A 59 5.87 11.85 0.84
CA LYS A 59 4.45 11.86 0.47
C LYS A 59 3.55 11.08 1.44
N PHE A 60 4.12 10.33 2.39
CA PHE A 60 3.33 9.59 3.37
C PHE A 60 2.31 10.47 4.15
N PRO A 61 2.65 11.68 4.63
CA PRO A 61 1.66 12.56 5.28
C PRO A 61 0.52 12.99 4.35
N LYS A 62 0.78 13.15 3.05
CA LYS A 62 -0.25 13.45 2.04
C LYS A 62 -1.16 12.25 1.82
N PHE A 63 -0.61 11.03 1.79
CA PHE A 63 -1.43 9.82 1.77
C PHE A 63 -2.37 9.74 2.97
N ILE A 64 -1.88 9.93 4.19
CA ILE A 64 -2.73 9.93 5.40
C ILE A 64 -3.84 10.98 5.30
N THR A 65 -3.49 12.19 4.88
CA THR A 65 -4.48 13.27 4.68
C THR A 65 -5.52 12.89 3.62
N ASN A 66 -5.08 12.31 2.51
CA ASN A 66 -5.94 11.89 1.41
C ASN A 66 -6.75 10.63 1.74
N MET A 67 -6.46 9.93 2.83
CA MET A 67 -7.24 8.79 3.32
C MET A 67 -8.15 9.15 4.51
N THR A 68 -8.43 10.45 4.74
CA THR A 68 -9.25 10.90 5.90
C THR A 68 -10.73 10.61 5.73
N VAL A 69 -11.29 10.83 4.54
CA VAL A 69 -12.64 10.36 4.18
C VAL A 69 -12.43 9.15 3.28
N ASN A 70 -12.64 7.96 3.83
CA ASN A 70 -12.25 6.72 3.18
C ASN A 70 -13.41 5.73 3.06
N THR A 71 -13.31 4.83 2.09
CA THR A 71 -14.17 3.66 1.99
C THR A 71 -13.74 2.61 3.02
N PRO A 72 -14.62 1.67 3.39
CA PRO A 72 -14.20 0.46 4.08
C PRO A 72 -13.06 -0.25 3.34
N LEU A 73 -12.27 -1.03 4.09
CA LEU A 73 -11.32 -1.95 3.48
C LEU A 73 -12.10 -3.11 2.83
N GLU A 74 -11.86 -3.32 1.55
CA GLU A 74 -12.60 -4.28 0.73
C GLU A 74 -11.69 -5.35 0.15
N GLN A 75 -12.26 -6.53 -0.08
CA GLN A 75 -11.61 -7.67 -0.69
C GLN A 75 -11.91 -7.66 -2.20
N GLY A 76 -10.86 -7.56 -3.02
CA GLY A 76 -10.89 -7.92 -4.44
C GLY A 76 -10.67 -9.44 -4.62
N GLU A 77 -10.37 -9.89 -5.84
CA GLU A 77 -10.08 -11.33 -6.06
C GLU A 77 -8.81 -11.77 -5.30
N ASP A 78 -7.64 -11.23 -5.66
CA ASP A 78 -6.33 -11.57 -5.07
C ASP A 78 -5.67 -10.38 -4.34
N PHE A 79 -6.45 -9.37 -4.00
CA PHE A 79 -5.96 -8.16 -3.37
C PHE A 79 -6.97 -7.58 -2.39
N VAL A 80 -6.49 -6.77 -1.46
CA VAL A 80 -7.31 -5.92 -0.59
C VAL A 80 -7.09 -4.46 -0.94
N TRP A 81 -8.11 -3.63 -0.78
CA TRP A 81 -8.01 -2.23 -1.18
C TRP A 81 -8.92 -1.32 -0.34
N SER A 82 -8.58 -0.04 -0.32
CA SER A 82 -9.44 1.03 0.18
C SER A 82 -9.06 2.30 -0.55
N SER A 83 -9.99 3.21 -0.70
CA SER A 83 -9.74 4.53 -1.26
C SER A 83 -10.21 5.62 -0.32
N GLY A 84 -9.74 6.83 -0.55
CA GLY A 84 -10.21 7.99 0.18
C GLY A 84 -9.88 9.29 -0.50
N ASN A 85 -10.42 10.36 0.09
CA ASN A 85 -10.08 11.71 -0.25
C ASN A 85 -9.81 12.57 0.98
N LYS A 86 -9.09 13.68 0.75
CA LYS A 86 -9.04 14.77 1.71
C LYS A 86 -10.45 15.36 1.85
N PRO A 87 -10.91 15.75 3.07
CA PRO A 87 -12.27 16.22 3.29
C PRO A 87 -12.61 17.39 2.36
N HIS A 88 -13.80 17.33 1.75
CA HIS A 88 -14.30 18.34 0.79
C HIS A 88 -13.46 18.52 -0.50
N ASP A 89 -12.50 17.64 -0.78
CA ASP A 89 -11.49 17.79 -1.83
C ASP A 89 -11.40 16.54 -2.74
N GLY A 90 -12.53 15.82 -2.88
CA GLY A 90 -12.64 14.62 -3.70
C GLY A 90 -12.39 14.93 -5.18
N GLY A 91 -11.58 14.08 -5.84
CA GLY A 91 -11.19 14.28 -7.23
C GLY A 91 -10.07 15.30 -7.44
N TYR A 92 -9.54 15.91 -6.38
CA TYR A 92 -8.41 16.83 -6.44
C TYR A 92 -7.26 16.34 -5.55
N ASN A 93 -7.58 15.94 -4.31
CA ASN A 93 -6.66 15.28 -3.39
C ASN A 93 -7.26 13.95 -2.90
N SER A 94 -6.77 12.85 -3.44
CA SER A 94 -7.31 11.51 -3.20
C SER A 94 -6.21 10.45 -3.17
N ALA A 95 -6.52 9.28 -2.62
CA ALA A 95 -5.60 8.16 -2.54
C ALA A 95 -6.35 6.84 -2.69
N MET A 96 -5.65 5.83 -3.18
CA MET A 96 -6.09 4.45 -3.18
C MET A 96 -4.92 3.58 -2.72
N PHE A 97 -5.18 2.78 -1.70
CA PHE A 97 -4.29 1.73 -1.21
C PHE A 97 -4.73 0.39 -1.81
N VAL A 98 -3.76 -0.40 -2.25
CA VAL A 98 -3.95 -1.77 -2.72
C VAL A 98 -2.83 -2.64 -2.14
N MET A 99 -3.16 -3.84 -1.68
CA MET A 99 -2.18 -4.87 -1.37
C MET A 99 -2.56 -6.17 -2.07
N ASP A 100 -1.66 -6.67 -2.92
CA ASP A 100 -1.73 -8.03 -3.47
C ASP A 100 -1.36 -8.99 -2.35
N THR A 101 -2.33 -9.79 -1.92
CA THR A 101 -2.17 -10.67 -0.76
C THR A 101 -1.35 -11.91 -1.09
N ALA A 102 -1.38 -12.35 -2.36
CA ALA A 102 -0.61 -13.50 -2.82
C ALA A 102 0.88 -13.19 -2.94
N LYS A 103 1.23 -12.00 -3.43
CA LYS A 103 2.61 -11.54 -3.60
C LYS A 103 3.12 -10.70 -2.44
N ASN A 104 2.24 -10.33 -1.51
CA ASN A 104 2.54 -9.50 -0.35
C ASN A 104 3.26 -8.20 -0.78
N LYS A 105 2.64 -7.47 -1.72
CA LYS A 105 3.16 -6.19 -2.23
C LYS A 105 2.11 -5.11 -2.12
N ILE A 106 2.56 -3.91 -1.75
CA ILE A 106 1.73 -2.71 -1.64
C ILE A 106 1.86 -1.86 -2.90
N GLU A 107 0.74 -1.33 -3.34
CA GLU A 107 0.63 -0.26 -4.32
C GLU A 107 -0.23 0.89 -3.77
N VAL A 108 0.17 2.11 -4.10
CA VAL A 108 -0.55 3.33 -3.76
C VAL A 108 -0.71 4.19 -5.01
N TYR A 109 -1.94 4.57 -5.29
CA TYR A 109 -2.27 5.59 -6.27
C TYR A 109 -2.57 6.88 -5.49
N LEU A 110 -1.80 7.93 -5.75
CA LEU A 110 -1.86 9.17 -4.99
C LEU A 110 -2.12 10.34 -5.94
N LEU A 111 -3.31 10.93 -5.81
CA LEU A 111 -3.73 12.13 -6.54
C LEU A 111 -3.46 13.35 -5.65
N ILE A 112 -2.54 14.22 -6.07
CA ILE A 112 -2.24 15.48 -5.38
C ILE A 112 -2.41 16.60 -6.39
N ASP A 113 -3.28 17.55 -6.08
CA ASP A 113 -3.57 18.69 -6.95
C ASP A 113 -3.89 18.25 -8.39
N GLN A 114 -4.71 17.19 -8.52
CA GLN A 114 -5.05 16.51 -9.78
C GLN A 114 -3.87 15.85 -10.51
N HIS A 115 -2.67 15.78 -9.93
CA HIS A 115 -1.58 14.98 -10.49
C HIS A 115 -1.60 13.57 -9.89
N LEU A 116 -1.91 12.56 -10.72
CA LEU A 116 -1.91 11.16 -10.30
C LEU A 116 -0.51 10.55 -10.41
N SER A 117 -0.02 10.02 -9.29
CA SER A 117 1.22 9.24 -9.22
C SER A 117 0.93 7.82 -8.74
N HIS A 118 1.67 6.84 -9.27
CA HIS A 118 1.66 5.44 -8.82
C HIS A 118 2.96 5.13 -8.10
N TYR A 119 2.85 4.46 -6.94
CA TYR A 119 3.97 3.96 -6.16
C TYR A 119 3.72 2.48 -5.87
N GLY A 120 4.67 1.61 -6.21
CA GLY A 120 4.58 0.18 -5.90
C GLY A 120 5.91 -0.35 -5.36
N GLU A 121 5.85 -1.35 -4.49
CA GLU A 121 7.05 -2.06 -3.99
C GLU A 121 7.70 -2.95 -5.07
N SER A 122 6.99 -3.19 -6.18
CA SER A 122 7.47 -3.91 -7.36
C SER A 122 7.05 -3.21 -8.65
N SER A 123 7.71 -3.58 -9.76
CA SER A 123 7.41 -3.04 -11.09
C SER A 123 6.16 -3.65 -11.75
N ASP A 124 5.74 -4.85 -11.33
CA ASP A 124 4.50 -5.46 -11.81
C ASP A 124 3.31 -4.87 -11.06
N ARG A 125 2.25 -4.49 -11.78
CA ARG A 125 1.04 -3.92 -11.19
C ARG A 125 0.04 -4.99 -10.75
N VAL A 126 -0.71 -4.73 -9.69
CA VAL A 126 -1.90 -5.51 -9.33
C VAL A 126 -2.94 -5.34 -10.44
N VAL A 127 -3.50 -6.46 -10.91
CA VAL A 127 -4.61 -6.43 -11.85
C VAL A 127 -5.88 -6.17 -11.05
N LEU A 128 -6.38 -4.94 -11.12
CA LEU A 128 -7.61 -4.55 -10.43
C LEU A 128 -8.84 -4.97 -11.22
N ASN A 129 -9.89 -5.34 -10.50
CA ASN A 129 -11.22 -5.67 -11.03
C ASN A 129 -12.30 -5.00 -10.18
N GLY A 130 -13.56 -5.11 -10.62
CA GLY A 130 -14.72 -4.61 -9.88
C GLY A 130 -14.62 -3.12 -9.53
N ASP A 131 -15.01 -2.78 -8.32
CA ASP A 131 -15.05 -1.39 -7.86
C ASP A 131 -13.66 -0.76 -7.72
N ALA A 132 -12.64 -1.55 -7.39
CA ALA A 132 -11.25 -1.08 -7.35
C ALA A 132 -10.80 -0.55 -8.71
N GLN A 133 -11.14 -1.25 -9.79
CA GLN A 133 -10.84 -0.82 -11.15
C GLN A 133 -11.58 0.48 -11.50
N ASN A 134 -12.85 0.59 -11.13
CA ASN A 134 -13.65 1.80 -11.35
C ASN A 134 -13.09 3.01 -10.60
N VAL A 135 -12.65 2.82 -9.36
CA VAL A 135 -12.04 3.88 -8.56
C VAL A 135 -10.72 4.35 -9.17
N LEU A 136 -9.86 3.43 -9.62
CA LEU A 136 -8.64 3.83 -10.32
C LEU A 136 -8.96 4.61 -11.61
N ALA A 137 -9.92 4.15 -12.40
CA ALA A 137 -10.35 4.85 -13.61
C ALA A 137 -10.86 6.28 -13.31
N ASN A 138 -11.56 6.46 -12.18
CA ASN A 138 -12.02 7.78 -11.73
C ASN A 138 -10.84 8.69 -11.31
N LEU A 139 -9.83 8.16 -10.60
CA LEU A 139 -8.62 8.90 -10.27
C LEU A 139 -7.87 9.35 -11.55
N GLU A 140 -7.76 8.46 -12.54
CA GLU A 140 -7.16 8.78 -13.83
C GLU A 140 -7.96 9.83 -14.62
N ALA A 141 -9.29 9.80 -14.52
CA ALA A 141 -10.15 10.80 -15.14
C ALA A 141 -9.99 12.18 -14.47
N SER A 142 -9.98 12.23 -13.13
CA SER A 142 -9.70 13.45 -12.35
C SER A 142 -8.37 14.07 -12.74
N ALA A 143 -7.34 13.26 -12.99
CA ALA A 143 -6.03 13.79 -13.37
C ALA A 143 -5.96 14.42 -14.76
N LYS A 144 -6.94 14.12 -15.63
CA LYS A 144 -7.03 14.69 -16.99
C LYS A 144 -7.89 15.96 -17.05
N GLY A 145 -8.65 16.25 -15.99
CA GLY A 145 -9.59 17.37 -15.93
C GLY A 145 -9.02 18.68 -15.36
N GLY A 146 -7.76 18.66 -14.89
CA GLY A 146 -7.07 19.79 -14.26
C GLY A 146 -6.27 20.67 -15.21
#